data_AF-A0A2W2E635-F1
#
_entry.id   AF-A0A2W2E635-F1
#
_cell.length_a   1.000
_cell.length_b   1.000
_cell.length_c   1.000
_cell.angle_alpha   90.00
_cell.angle_beta   90.00
_cell.angle_gamma   90.00
#
_symmetry.space_group_name_H-M   'P 1'
#
loop_
_entity.id
_entity.type
_entity.pdbx_description
1 polymer ?
#
loop_
_entity_poly.entity_id
_entity_poly.type
_entity_poly.pdbx_seq_one_letter_code
_entity_poly.pdbx_strand_id
1 'polypeptide(L)'
;MAGRLRLIEQEPQVRHAFSLSRVVDAGTCDEWHDLLGVLRVPVDRLAPDKLCDQLRPWALATLAAGGYGFGRYYACYSTLDEDDEPDKAIADEDIDWSGTAVLIPAEPPVGR
;
A
#
# COMPACT_ATOMS: atom_id res chain seq x y z
N MET A 1 -6.95 -36.71 36.83
CA MET A 1 -7.03 -35.24 36.88
C MET A 1 -6.39 -34.69 35.60
N ALA A 2 -7.16 -34.61 34.51
CA ALA A 2 -6.67 -34.09 33.24
C ALA A 2 -6.85 -32.56 33.23
N GLY A 3 -5.73 -31.83 33.34
CA GLY A 3 -5.71 -30.38 33.13
C GLY A 3 -6.02 -30.09 31.67
N ARG A 4 -7.26 -29.68 31.41
CA ARG A 4 -7.72 -29.30 30.07
C ARG A 4 -7.05 -27.99 29.70
N LEU A 5 -5.92 -28.07 28.99
CA LEU A 5 -5.32 -26.95 28.28
C LEU A 5 -6.39 -26.42 27.32
N ARG A 6 -6.96 -25.27 27.66
CA ARG A 6 -7.81 -24.53 26.71
C ARG A 6 -6.87 -23.99 25.65
N LEU A 7 -6.77 -24.70 24.54
CA LEU A 7 -6.25 -24.17 23.30
C LEU A 7 -7.14 -22.96 22.97
N ILE A 8 -6.63 -21.75 23.17
CA ILE A 8 -7.27 -20.56 22.64
C ILE A 8 -7.13 -20.74 21.13
N GLU A 9 -8.22 -21.04 20.44
CA GLU A 9 -8.26 -21.00 18.98
C GLU A 9 -7.80 -19.60 18.60
N GLN A 10 -6.56 -19.49 18.13
CA GLN A 10 -6.06 -18.27 17.53
C GLN A 10 -6.90 -18.10 16.28
N GLU A 11 -7.83 -17.14 16.31
CA GLU A 11 -8.52 -16.68 15.11
C GLU A 11 -7.49 -16.53 13.98
N PRO A 12 -7.78 -17.01 12.75
CA PRO A 12 -6.86 -16.89 11.64
C PRO A 12 -6.41 -15.44 11.55
N GLN A 13 -5.12 -15.24 11.76
CA GLN A 13 -4.52 -13.91 11.78
C GLN A 13 -4.62 -13.41 10.35
N VAL A 14 -5.61 -12.56 10.07
CA VAL A 14 -5.75 -11.89 8.77
C VAL A 14 -4.38 -11.31 8.43
N ARG A 15 -3.86 -11.68 7.27
CA ARG A 15 -2.56 -11.21 6.79
C ARG A 15 -2.76 -9.86 6.12
N HIS A 16 -1.77 -9.01 6.23
CA HIS A 16 -1.83 -7.62 5.79
C HIS A 16 -0.57 -7.28 5.03
N ALA A 17 -0.69 -6.42 4.02
CA ALA A 17 0.44 -6.00 3.22
C ALA A 17 0.31 -4.58 2.70
N PHE A 18 1.45 -3.94 2.50
CA PHE A 18 1.59 -2.81 1.60
C PHE A 18 2.05 -3.30 0.24
N SER A 19 1.42 -2.83 -0.82
CA SER A 19 1.84 -3.07 -2.20
C SER A 19 2.13 -1.73 -2.88
N LEU A 20 3.05 -1.76 -3.83
CA LEU A 20 3.41 -0.63 -4.66
C LEU A 20 3.41 -1.08 -6.11
N SER A 21 2.69 -0.33 -6.94
CA SER A 21 2.59 -0.56 -8.37
C SER A 21 2.89 0.73 -9.13
N ARG A 22 3.43 0.60 -10.34
CA ARG A 22 3.46 1.70 -11.31
C ARG A 22 2.14 1.71 -12.07
N VAL A 23 1.54 2.88 -12.23
CA VAL A 23 0.36 3.06 -13.10
C VAL A 23 0.86 3.30 -14.52
N VAL A 24 0.41 2.47 -15.46
CA VAL A 24 0.74 2.55 -16.88
C VAL A 24 -0.49 3.07 -17.63
N ASP A 25 -0.25 3.96 -18.61
CA ASP A 25 -1.30 4.63 -19.39
C ASP A 25 -2.38 5.31 -18.53
N ALA A 26 -1.94 5.93 -17.43
CA ALA A 26 -2.79 6.58 -16.44
C ALA A 26 -3.79 7.58 -17.06
N GLY A 27 -5.06 7.46 -16.68
CA GLY A 27 -6.15 8.32 -17.16
C GLY A 27 -6.70 7.94 -18.55
N THR A 28 -6.31 6.77 -19.08
CA THR A 28 -6.81 6.25 -20.36
C THR A 28 -7.68 5.01 -20.14
N CYS A 29 -8.34 4.53 -21.20
CA CYS A 29 -9.08 3.26 -21.15
C CYS A 29 -8.18 2.03 -21.02
N ASP A 30 -6.89 2.19 -21.30
CA ASP A 30 -5.90 1.12 -21.26
C ASP A 30 -5.10 1.14 -19.95
N GLU A 31 -5.58 1.82 -18.90
CA GLU A 31 -4.89 1.91 -17.61
C GLU A 31 -4.71 0.53 -16.97
N TRP A 32 -3.47 0.23 -16.56
CA TRP A 32 -3.15 -0.99 -15.80
C TRP A 32 -2.02 -0.75 -14.81
N HIS A 33 -1.83 -1.71 -13.90
CA HIS A 33 -0.88 -1.61 -12.79
C HIS A 33 0.24 -2.64 -12.94
N ASP A 34 1.48 -2.17 -12.97
CA ASP A 34 2.68 -3.01 -12.95
C ASP A 34 3.17 -3.13 -11.50
N LEU A 35 3.01 -4.31 -10.89
CA LEU A 35 3.32 -4.54 -9.48
C LEU A 35 4.84 -4.54 -9.27
N LEU A 36 5.33 -3.62 -8.44
CA LEU A 36 6.76 -3.43 -8.18
C LEU A 36 7.23 -4.16 -6.91
N GLY A 37 6.36 -4.25 -5.92
CA GLY A 37 6.71 -4.91 -4.66
C GLY A 37 5.54 -5.02 -3.68
N VAL A 38 5.66 -6.01 -2.79
CA VAL A 38 4.72 -6.27 -1.69
C VAL A 38 5.52 -6.49 -0.41
N LEU A 39 5.12 -5.81 0.66
CA LEU A 39 5.68 -5.96 2.00
C LEU A 39 4.56 -6.41 2.95
N ARG A 40 4.71 -7.59 3.56
CA ARG A 40 3.81 -8.01 4.63
C ARG A 40 4.04 -7.15 5.87
N VAL A 41 2.95 -6.67 6.47
CA VAL A 41 3.00 -5.80 7.65
C VAL A 41 2.31 -6.48 8.84
N PRO A 42 2.94 -6.49 10.02
CA PRO A 42 2.29 -6.99 11.23
C PRO A 42 1.25 -5.97 11.70
N VAL A 43 0.01 -6.42 11.94
CA VAL A 43 -1.04 -5.56 12.49
C VAL A 43 -1.01 -5.56 14.00
N ASP A 44 -0.78 -4.38 14.57
CA ASP A 44 -1.08 -4.12 15.97
C ASP A 44 -2.60 -3.99 16.14
N ARG A 45 -3.22 -4.99 16.78
CA ARG A 45 -4.66 -5.01 17.06
C ARG A 45 -5.11 -3.86 17.97
N LEU A 46 -4.19 -3.24 18.71
CA LEU A 46 -4.50 -2.11 19.60
C LEU A 46 -4.53 -0.77 18.87
N ALA A 47 -3.97 -0.69 17.65
CA ALA A 47 -3.91 0.53 16.86
C ALA A 47 -3.87 0.23 15.36
N PRO A 48 -4.92 -0.40 14.79
CA PRO A 48 -4.94 -0.82 13.39
C PRO A 48 -4.80 0.36 12.41
N ASP A 49 -5.32 1.52 12.78
CA ASP A 49 -5.31 2.73 11.94
C ASP A 49 -3.91 3.31 11.73
N LYS A 50 -2.96 3.03 12.64
CA LYS A 50 -1.58 3.52 12.50
C LYS A 50 -0.91 3.00 11.23
N LEU A 51 -1.29 1.83 10.72
CA LEU A 51 -0.73 1.30 9.49
C LEU A 51 -1.17 2.10 8.26
N CYS A 52 -2.40 2.64 8.26
CA CYS A 52 -2.86 3.53 7.20
C CYS A 52 -1.93 4.76 7.09
N ASP A 53 -1.58 5.36 8.23
CA ASP A 53 -0.67 6.52 8.29
C ASP A 53 0.75 6.20 7.79
N GLN A 54 1.15 4.92 7.79
CA GLN A 54 2.49 4.49 7.36
C GLN A 54 2.56 4.13 5.86
N LEU A 55 1.43 3.99 5.17
CA LEU A 55 1.41 3.58 3.76
C LEU A 55 2.22 4.54 2.89
N ARG A 56 1.91 5.84 2.97
CA ARG A 56 2.59 6.87 2.17
C ARG A 56 4.07 7.01 2.51
N PRO A 57 4.51 7.13 3.78
CA PRO A 57 5.93 7.12 4.13
C PRO A 57 6.70 5.91 3.59
N TRP A 58 6.12 4.71 3.70
CA TRP A 58 6.72 3.48 3.17
C TRP A 58 6.85 3.50 1.64
N ALA A 59 5.79 3.92 0.93
CA ALA A 59 5.79 3.97 -0.53
C ALA A 59 6.87 4.94 -1.05
N LEU A 60 6.99 6.13 -0.45
CA LEU A 60 8.01 7.12 -0.82
C LEU A 60 9.43 6.62 -0.54
N ALA A 61 9.65 5.96 0.60
CA ALA A 61 10.95 5.38 0.92
C ALA A 61 11.32 4.27 -0.09
N THR A 62 10.34 3.46 -0.49
CA THR A 62 10.51 2.38 -1.48
C THR A 62 10.82 2.93 -2.86
N LEU A 63 10.10 3.99 -3.29
CA LEU A 63 10.36 4.69 -4.55
C LEU A 63 11.78 5.26 -4.61
N ALA A 64 12.19 5.96 -3.55
CA ALA A 64 13.52 6.56 -3.46
C ALA A 64 14.64 5.49 -3.40
N ALA A 65 14.48 4.46 -2.58
CA ALA A 65 15.49 3.41 -2.41
C ALA A 65 15.62 2.50 -3.64
N GLY A 66 14.52 2.22 -4.34
CA GLY A 66 14.50 1.43 -5.58
C GLY A 66 14.98 2.20 -6.81
N GLY A 67 15.21 3.52 -6.71
CA GLY A 67 15.64 4.34 -7.83
C GLY A 67 14.58 4.47 -8.94
N TYR A 68 13.30 4.39 -8.58
CA TYR A 68 12.21 4.46 -9.53
C TYR A 68 12.08 5.88 -10.11
N GLY A 69 11.97 5.97 -11.44
CA GLY A 69 11.95 7.23 -12.18
C GLY A 69 10.59 7.93 -12.21
N PHE A 70 10.49 8.98 -13.04
CA PHE A 70 9.27 9.74 -13.23
C PHE A 70 8.06 8.86 -13.59
N GLY A 71 6.92 9.10 -12.96
CA GLY A 71 5.66 8.41 -13.27
C GLY A 71 4.60 8.55 -12.18
N ARG A 72 3.43 7.97 -12.42
CA ARG A 72 2.39 7.79 -11.41
C ARG A 72 2.51 6.40 -10.80
N TYR A 73 2.42 6.35 -9.48
CA TYR A 73 2.51 5.13 -8.70
C TYR A 73 1.29 5.02 -7.80
N TYR A 74 0.86 3.79 -7.57
CA TYR A 74 -0.26 3.46 -6.71
C TYR A 74 0.27 2.61 -5.56
N ALA A 75 0.05 3.07 -4.33
CA ALA A 75 0.36 2.31 -3.13
C ALA A 75 -0.94 1.88 -2.46
N CYS A 76 -1.00 0.63 -2.00
CA CYS A 76 -2.19 0.09 -1.36
C CYS A 76 -1.84 -0.67 -0.09
N TYR A 77 -2.62 -0.43 0.96
CA TYR A 77 -2.67 -1.25 2.15
C TYR A 77 -3.87 -2.17 2.04
N SER A 78 -3.64 -3.49 2.00
CA SER A 78 -4.70 -4.48 1.87
C SER A 78 -4.57 -5.61 2.88
N THR A 79 -5.66 -6.37 3.05
CA THR A 79 -5.55 -7.75 3.53
C THR A 79 -4.98 -8.65 2.44
N LEU A 80 -4.41 -9.78 2.85
CA LEU A 80 -4.01 -10.87 1.96
C LEU A 80 -4.90 -12.09 2.18
N ASP A 81 -5.18 -12.82 1.10
CA ASP A 81 -5.92 -14.08 1.13
C ASP A 81 -5.03 -15.29 1.51
N GLU A 82 -5.49 -16.50 1.21
CA GLU A 82 -4.78 -17.75 1.49
C GLU A 82 -3.47 -17.88 0.69
N ASP A 83 -3.44 -17.33 -0.52
CA ASP A 83 -2.34 -17.42 -1.50
C ASP A 83 -1.38 -16.21 -1.44
N ASP A 84 -1.55 -15.35 -0.43
CA ASP A 84 -0.79 -14.11 -0.24
C ASP A 84 -1.02 -13.06 -1.33
N GLU A 85 -2.18 -13.11 -1.98
CA GLU A 85 -2.63 -12.10 -2.93
C GLU A 85 -3.47 -11.01 -2.24
N PRO A 86 -3.42 -9.75 -2.70
CA PRO A 86 -4.29 -8.69 -2.18
C PRO A 86 -5.79 -9.03 -2.33
N ASP A 87 -6.51 -9.09 -1.20
CA ASP A 87 -7.96 -9.37 -1.17
C ASP A 87 -8.78 -8.09 -1.04
N LYS A 88 -8.66 -7.39 0.10
CA LYS A 88 -9.45 -6.18 0.39
C LYS A 88 -8.55 -4.99 0.67
N ALA A 89 -8.70 -3.95 -0.13
CA ALA A 89 -8.08 -2.66 0.12
C ALA A 89 -8.65 -2.02 1.40
N ILE A 90 -7.76 -1.48 2.22
CA ILE A 90 -8.04 -0.79 3.48
C ILE A 90 -7.73 0.70 3.33
N ALA A 91 -6.60 1.03 2.71
CA ALA A 91 -6.21 2.39 2.35
C ALA A 91 -5.39 2.38 1.06
N ASP A 92 -5.40 3.47 0.32
CA ASP A 92 -4.67 3.61 -0.92
C ASP A 92 -4.19 5.05 -1.13
N GLU A 93 -3.12 5.19 -1.91
CA GLU A 93 -2.47 6.46 -2.22
C GLU A 93 -2.02 6.48 -3.67
N ASP A 94 -2.46 7.53 -4.39
CA ASP A 94 -1.90 7.92 -5.67
C ASP A 94 -0.72 8.86 -5.48
N ILE A 95 0.40 8.54 -6.12
CA ILE A 95 1.66 9.28 -5.99
C ILE A 95 2.18 9.64 -7.38
N ASP A 96 2.07 10.92 -7.73
CA ASP A 96 2.83 11.49 -8.84
C ASP A 96 4.28 11.72 -8.39
N TRP A 97 5.22 11.03 -9.04
CA TRP A 97 6.62 11.00 -8.62
C TRP A 97 7.54 11.52 -9.73
N SER A 98 8.47 12.39 -9.35
CA SER A 98 9.43 12.99 -10.30
C SER A 98 10.66 12.10 -10.57
N GLY A 99 10.82 11.02 -9.81
CA GLY A 99 12.09 10.28 -9.69
C GLY A 99 12.85 10.60 -8.40
N THR A 100 12.58 11.75 -7.77
CA THR A 100 13.27 12.18 -6.54
C THR A 100 12.36 12.82 -5.49
N ALA A 101 11.19 13.32 -5.89
CA ALA A 101 10.22 13.97 -5.02
C ALA A 101 8.79 13.78 -5.54
N VAL A 102 7.81 13.95 -4.65
CA VAL A 102 6.40 13.98 -5.02
C VAL A 102 6.11 15.24 -5.83
N LEU A 103 5.42 15.08 -6.95
CA LEU A 103 4.94 16.18 -7.77
C LEU A 103 3.68 16.76 -7.13
N ILE A 104 3.64 18.09 -7.04
CA ILE A 104 2.48 18.82 -6.56
C ILE A 104 1.80 19.43 -7.80
N PRO A 105 0.52 19.13 -8.06
CA PRO A 105 -0.22 19.76 -9.16
C PRO A 105 -0.12 21.28 -9.06
N ALA A 106 0.23 21.94 -10.17
CA ALA A 106 0.19 23.39 -10.20
C ALA A 106 -1.25 23.88 -10.02
N GLU A 107 -1.46 24.87 -9.17
CA GLU A 107 -2.75 25.55 -9.10
C GLU A 107 -3.06 26.18 -10.46
N PRO A 108 -4.28 26.04 -10.99
CA PRO A 108 -4.65 26.74 -12.21
C PRO A 108 -4.50 28.24 -11.97
N PRO A 109 -3.96 29.00 -12.94
CA PRO A 109 -3.81 30.44 -12.77
C PRO A 109 -5.19 31.06 -12.49
N VAL A 110 -5.32 31.70 -11.33
CA VAL A 110 -6.49 32.50 -11.00
C VAL A 110 -6.56 33.61 -12.04
N GLY A 111 -7.56 33.54 -12.92
CA GLY A 111 -7.71 34.43 -14.06
C GLY A 111 -7.60 35.90 -13.65
N ARG A 112 -6.79 36.64 -14.40
CA ARG A 112 -6.85 38.11 -14.46
C ARG A 112 -7.93 38.56 -15.43
#